data_AF-A0A7C7BLT9-F1
#
_entry.id   AF-A0A7C7BLT9-F1
#
_cell.length_a   1.000
_cell.length_b   1.000
_cell.length_c   1.000
_cell.angle_alpha   90.00
_cell.angle_beta   90.00
_cell.angle_gamma   90.00
#
_symmetry.space_group_name_H-M   'P 1'
#
loop_
_entity.id
_entity.type
_entity.pdbx_description
1 polymer ?
#
loop_
_entity_poly.entity_id
_entity_poly.type
_entity_poly.pdbx_seq_one_letter_code
_entity_poly.pdbx_strand_id
1 'polypeptide(L)'
;MQICRPLLICLLIGAMGSGIVKADDYYWVGGTGNWSDFSNHWVKTSGGASFHIAAPGALDDVYFDANSFSAGGQTVTVDVTTTNCRNLDWTGATNTPDFATSSTSNNLHVYGSFTLIPAMTFNFNGNIYFDATTTGHTITCANHSMPGSYKYIYFNGAGGGWTLQDSLDAPLIYFELVAGALNTNNQNLNIMNFSSSNSNVRSLILGSSTMKVFGWSWYSYNTTNFTFDAGTSTIIYDYPSGQLTFTGGLDFHRSVFLENTKINNSSNTFDSLLFSPGRTYTLEANRTQTINNYLGANGSCSSSITIVSDAPGTQATFSKASGAVTIDYASLKDIAATGGATFTANNTIDLSNNSGWTINSPTPRSLYWVGNTGNWTDPAHWALSSGGAGGNCVPNPGDDVYFDANSFSAGGQTVTVDVSTAVCNDMIWTGATNTPDFATSSTSNSLKIYGSLTLVPAMTFNFNGDLYFEATTTGQTLTFANHTMPGSYKYIYFQGAGGGWTLQDSLDAPLIYFELV
;
A
#
# COMPACT_ATOMS: atom_id res chain seq x y z
N MET A 1 26.62 -56.72 -62.32
CA MET A 1 25.61 -57.75 -62.68
C MET A 1 25.06 -58.27 -61.36
N GLN A 2 23.88 -57.78 -60.95
CA GLN A 2 22.68 -58.61 -60.68
C GLN A 2 22.81 -59.37 -59.32
N ILE A 3 21.93 -59.28 -58.32
CA ILE A 3 20.47 -59.16 -58.25
C ILE A 3 20.06 -58.63 -56.86
N CYS A 4 18.98 -57.85 -56.84
CA CYS A 4 18.23 -57.35 -55.68
C CYS A 4 17.31 -58.44 -55.08
N ARG A 5 17.20 -58.52 -53.74
CA ARG A 5 16.09 -59.20 -53.03
C ARG A 5 15.69 -58.37 -51.80
N PRO A 6 14.39 -58.09 -51.57
CA PRO A 6 13.94 -57.23 -50.48
C PRO A 6 13.83 -57.99 -49.16
N LEU A 7 14.27 -57.36 -48.07
CA LEU A 7 14.15 -57.85 -46.70
C LEU A 7 12.81 -57.38 -46.11
N LEU A 8 11.99 -58.33 -45.67
CA LEU A 8 10.73 -58.10 -44.98
C LEU A 8 11.03 -57.69 -43.52
N ILE A 9 10.88 -56.40 -43.20
CA ILE A 9 11.02 -55.89 -41.83
C ILE A 9 9.69 -56.13 -41.10
N CYS A 10 9.68 -57.12 -40.19
CA CYS A 10 8.64 -57.27 -39.18
C CYS A 10 8.81 -56.15 -38.13
N LEU A 11 7.89 -55.19 -38.14
CA LEU A 11 7.79 -54.13 -37.14
C LEU A 11 7.19 -54.73 -35.85
N LEU A 12 8.03 -55.03 -34.87
CA LEU A 12 7.59 -55.38 -33.51
C LEU A 12 7.15 -54.07 -32.82
N ILE A 13 5.84 -53.79 -32.81
CA ILE A 13 5.26 -52.72 -32.01
C ILE A 13 5.33 -53.16 -30.54
N GLY A 14 6.33 -52.64 -29.81
CA GLY A 14 6.35 -52.70 -28.36
C GLY A 14 5.21 -51.86 -27.81
N ALA A 15 4.17 -52.51 -27.29
CA ALA A 15 3.14 -51.86 -26.51
C ALA A 15 3.78 -51.29 -25.23
N MET A 16 4.12 -50.00 -25.24
CA MET A 16 4.34 -49.25 -24.02
C MET A 16 2.98 -49.10 -23.36
N GLY A 17 2.70 -49.98 -22.39
CA GLY A 17 1.53 -49.82 -21.53
C GLY A 17 1.60 -48.45 -20.87
N SER A 18 0.57 -47.65 -21.08
CA SER A 18 0.28 -46.47 -20.26
C SER A 18 0.05 -46.95 -18.83
N GLY A 19 1.13 -47.02 -18.04
CA GLY A 19 1.01 -47.21 -16.60
C GLY A 19 0.20 -46.03 -16.05
N ILE A 20 -1.00 -46.31 -15.58
CA ILE A 20 -1.76 -45.37 -14.76
C ILE A 20 -0.89 -45.15 -13.52
N VAL A 21 -0.30 -43.96 -13.39
CA VAL A 21 0.36 -43.56 -12.14
C VAL A 21 -0.72 -43.59 -11.06
N LYS A 22 -0.61 -44.52 -10.12
CA LYS A 22 -1.55 -44.63 -9.01
C LYS A 22 -1.14 -43.64 -7.93
N ALA A 23 -2.14 -42.99 -7.33
CA ALA A 23 -1.98 -42.27 -6.08
C ALA A 23 -1.67 -43.26 -4.96
N ASP A 24 -0.58 -43.03 -4.24
CA ASP A 24 -0.20 -43.78 -3.04
C ASP A 24 -0.14 -42.86 -1.81
N ASP A 25 -0.20 -43.47 -0.62
CA ASP A 25 -0.03 -42.75 0.65
C ASP A 25 1.43 -42.88 1.12
N TYR A 26 2.00 -41.75 1.54
CA TYR A 26 3.38 -41.60 2.02
C TYR A 26 3.37 -41.15 3.47
N TYR A 27 3.87 -41.98 4.37
CA TYR A 27 3.97 -41.66 5.79
C TYR A 27 5.43 -41.40 6.14
N TRP A 28 5.71 -40.28 6.82
CA TRP A 28 7.05 -39.98 7.29
C TRP A 28 7.40 -40.80 8.52
N VAL A 29 8.63 -41.34 8.58
CA VAL A 29 9.20 -42.04 9.75
C VAL A 29 10.66 -41.64 9.97
N GLY A 30 11.24 -42.04 11.11
CA GLY A 30 12.69 -41.88 11.36
C GLY A 30 13.11 -40.51 11.91
N GLY A 31 12.18 -39.59 12.18
CA GLY A 31 12.48 -38.30 12.77
C GLY A 31 13.14 -37.33 11.78
N THR A 32 14.29 -36.77 12.13
CA THR A 32 14.98 -35.77 11.29
C THR A 32 15.46 -36.38 9.98
N GLY A 33 15.19 -35.71 8.86
CA GLY A 33 15.60 -36.21 7.54
C GLY A 33 15.32 -35.23 6.39
N ASN A 34 15.82 -35.61 5.22
CA ASN A 34 15.61 -34.90 3.97
C ASN A 34 14.40 -35.45 3.23
N TRP A 35 13.56 -34.59 2.65
CA TRP A 35 12.39 -34.99 1.86
C TRP A 35 12.76 -35.97 0.74
N SER A 36 13.93 -35.77 0.12
CA SER A 36 14.44 -36.63 -0.95
C SER A 36 14.87 -38.03 -0.51
N ASP A 37 15.07 -38.27 0.79
CA ASP A 37 15.54 -39.55 1.34
C ASP A 37 14.40 -40.56 1.52
N PHE A 38 13.76 -40.89 0.39
CA PHE A 38 12.62 -41.79 0.36
C PHE A 38 12.93 -43.21 0.86
N SER A 39 14.17 -43.67 0.71
CA SER A 39 14.55 -45.03 1.12
C SER A 39 14.65 -45.20 2.64
N ASN A 40 14.66 -44.10 3.41
CA ASN A 40 14.77 -44.13 4.87
C ASN A 40 13.64 -43.41 5.61
N HIS A 41 12.87 -42.54 4.94
CA HIS A 41 11.85 -41.73 5.61
C HIS A 41 10.42 -41.89 5.08
N TRP A 42 10.23 -42.34 3.84
CA TRP A 42 8.88 -42.46 3.26
C TRP A 42 8.40 -43.91 3.23
N VAL A 43 7.44 -44.26 4.09
CA VAL A 43 6.87 -45.61 4.17
C VAL A 43 5.42 -45.67 3.71
N LYS A 44 4.97 -46.87 3.31
CA LYS A 44 3.64 -47.12 2.73
C LYS A 44 2.48 -47.12 3.73
N THR A 45 2.78 -47.17 5.02
CA THR A 45 1.80 -47.21 6.12
C THR A 45 2.38 -46.51 7.34
N SER A 46 1.55 -45.81 8.12
CA SER A 46 1.95 -45.17 9.38
C SER A 46 2.78 -46.09 10.27
N GLY A 47 3.97 -45.62 10.70
CA GLY A 47 4.92 -46.37 11.54
C GLY A 47 5.50 -47.64 10.91
N GLY A 48 5.27 -47.88 9.62
CA GLY A 48 5.74 -49.06 8.90
C GLY A 48 7.24 -49.06 8.61
N ALA A 49 7.72 -50.15 8.00
CA ALA A 49 9.12 -50.31 7.58
C ALA A 49 9.26 -50.63 6.08
N SER A 50 8.15 -50.57 5.32
CA SER A 50 8.16 -50.77 3.86
C SER A 50 8.29 -49.42 3.18
N PHE A 51 9.51 -49.10 2.73
CA PHE A 51 9.83 -47.83 2.11
C PHE A 51 9.35 -47.75 0.65
N HIS A 52 9.06 -46.52 0.24
CA HIS A 52 8.86 -46.16 -1.16
C HIS A 52 10.18 -46.17 -1.93
N ILE A 53 10.10 -46.19 -3.25
CA ILE A 53 11.28 -46.22 -4.15
C ILE A 53 11.54 -44.88 -4.85
N ALA A 54 10.75 -43.88 -4.50
CA ALA A 54 10.84 -42.50 -4.95
C ALA A 54 10.22 -41.58 -3.89
N ALA A 55 10.49 -40.28 -3.96
CA ALA A 55 9.80 -39.28 -3.15
C ALA A 55 8.34 -39.07 -3.66
N PRO A 56 7.44 -38.53 -2.82
CA PRO A 56 6.05 -38.26 -3.21
C PRO A 56 5.92 -37.43 -4.48
N GLY A 57 4.97 -37.80 -5.33
CA GLY A 57 4.57 -37.10 -6.54
C GLY A 57 3.28 -36.28 -6.38
N ALA A 58 2.83 -35.67 -7.49
CA ALA A 58 1.66 -34.80 -7.52
C ALA A 58 0.32 -35.48 -7.21
N LEU A 59 0.27 -36.81 -7.27
CA LEU A 59 -0.96 -37.59 -7.00
C LEU A 59 -0.96 -38.22 -5.60
N ASP A 60 0.16 -38.15 -4.89
CA ASP A 60 0.40 -38.89 -3.66
C ASP A 60 0.08 -38.06 -2.42
N ASP A 61 -0.60 -38.66 -1.44
CA ASP A 61 -0.86 -37.99 -0.17
C ASP A 61 0.29 -38.22 0.78
N VAL A 62 0.72 -37.16 1.47
CA VAL A 62 1.78 -37.23 2.47
C VAL A 62 1.22 -36.96 3.87
N TYR A 63 1.68 -37.77 4.81
CA TYR A 63 1.20 -37.78 6.19
C TYR A 63 2.36 -37.69 7.18
N PHE A 64 2.23 -36.77 8.12
CA PHE A 64 3.06 -36.68 9.32
C PHE A 64 2.15 -36.91 10.53
N ASP A 65 2.42 -37.97 11.29
CA ASP A 65 1.56 -38.43 12.37
C ASP A 65 2.35 -38.77 13.64
N ALA A 66 1.70 -39.41 14.62
CA ALA A 66 2.29 -39.72 15.91
C ALA A 66 3.52 -40.65 15.81
N ASN A 67 3.70 -41.37 14.70
CA ASN A 67 4.83 -42.26 14.45
C ASN A 67 5.97 -41.60 13.67
N SER A 68 5.80 -40.34 13.23
CA SER A 68 6.78 -39.65 12.39
C SER A 68 8.01 -39.17 13.16
N PHE A 69 7.85 -38.79 14.43
CA PHE A 69 8.89 -38.16 15.24
C PHE A 69 9.02 -38.84 16.60
N SER A 70 10.26 -39.11 17.01
CA SER A 70 10.60 -39.78 18.28
C SER A 70 11.07 -38.81 19.37
N ALA A 71 11.37 -37.56 19.02
CA ALA A 71 11.85 -36.54 19.95
C ALA A 71 11.41 -35.13 19.51
N GLY A 72 11.37 -34.21 20.48
CA GLY A 72 11.01 -32.81 20.28
C GLY A 72 11.90 -32.11 19.25
N GLY A 73 11.30 -31.35 18.32
CA GLY A 73 12.03 -30.44 17.42
C GLY A 73 12.77 -31.11 16.26
N GLN A 74 12.46 -32.38 15.96
CA GLN A 74 13.00 -33.06 14.78
C GLN A 74 12.51 -32.41 13.48
N THR A 75 13.37 -32.39 12.46
CA THR A 75 13.18 -31.55 11.27
C THR A 75 12.99 -32.37 10.00
N VAL A 76 11.96 -32.05 9.24
CA VAL A 76 11.78 -32.48 7.85
C VAL A 76 12.31 -31.37 6.96
N THR A 77 13.39 -31.65 6.23
CA THR A 77 14.05 -30.65 5.37
C THR A 77 13.69 -30.90 3.93
N VAL A 78 13.02 -29.94 3.29
CA VAL A 78 12.86 -29.91 1.84
C VAL A 78 14.19 -29.50 1.20
N ASP A 79 14.87 -30.49 0.62
CA ASP A 79 16.24 -30.40 0.12
C ASP A 79 16.36 -30.40 -1.41
N VAL A 80 15.24 -30.49 -2.11
CA VAL A 80 15.16 -30.47 -3.58
C VAL A 80 14.41 -29.23 -4.08
N THR A 81 14.71 -28.81 -5.31
CA THR A 81 14.16 -27.58 -5.89
C THR A 81 12.63 -27.60 -6.06
N THR A 82 12.08 -28.78 -6.29
CA THR A 82 10.64 -28.97 -6.52
C THR A 82 10.18 -30.19 -5.75
N THR A 83 9.30 -29.96 -4.79
CA THR A 83 8.66 -30.98 -3.97
C THR A 83 7.17 -31.02 -4.27
N ASN A 84 6.61 -32.22 -4.42
CA ASN A 84 5.21 -32.41 -4.83
C ASN A 84 4.46 -33.25 -3.79
N CYS A 85 3.18 -32.96 -3.63
CA CYS A 85 2.23 -33.82 -2.95
C CYS A 85 0.82 -33.47 -3.42
N ARG A 86 -0.10 -34.43 -3.38
CA ARG A 86 -1.54 -34.15 -3.51
C ARG A 86 -2.02 -33.48 -2.23
N ASN A 87 -2.10 -34.20 -1.12
CA ASN A 87 -2.39 -33.62 0.19
C ASN A 87 -1.13 -33.58 1.07
N LEU A 88 -0.91 -32.45 1.75
CA LEU A 88 0.06 -32.34 2.86
C LEU A 88 -0.69 -32.33 4.18
N ASP A 89 -0.59 -33.41 4.96
CA ASP A 89 -1.34 -33.54 6.21
C ASP A 89 -0.40 -33.78 7.41
N TRP A 90 -0.34 -32.81 8.33
CA TRP A 90 0.38 -32.92 9.60
C TRP A 90 -0.50 -33.38 10.77
N THR A 91 -1.75 -33.76 10.50
CA THR A 91 -2.71 -34.14 11.54
C THR A 91 -2.20 -35.32 12.35
N GLY A 92 -2.12 -35.11 13.68
CA GLY A 92 -1.67 -36.14 14.61
C GLY A 92 -0.16 -36.20 14.81
N ALA A 93 0.64 -35.40 14.10
CA ALA A 93 2.06 -35.27 14.41
C ALA A 93 2.26 -34.80 15.86
N THR A 94 3.22 -35.42 16.54
CA THR A 94 3.58 -35.11 17.92
C THR A 94 5.03 -34.62 17.98
N ASN A 95 5.49 -34.22 19.17
CA ASN A 95 6.88 -33.82 19.41
C ASN A 95 7.35 -32.57 18.65
N THR A 96 6.44 -31.60 18.45
CA THR A 96 6.75 -30.25 17.94
C THR A 96 7.75 -30.23 16.78
N PRO A 97 7.45 -30.93 15.66
CA PRO A 97 8.40 -31.09 14.56
C PRO A 97 8.63 -29.76 13.84
N ASP A 98 9.72 -29.65 13.09
CA ASP A 98 10.00 -28.51 12.22
C ASP A 98 9.89 -28.92 10.75
N PHE A 99 9.18 -28.11 9.94
CA PHE A 99 9.19 -28.24 8.48
C PHE A 99 9.97 -27.09 7.86
N ALA A 100 11.13 -27.41 7.29
CA ALA A 100 12.11 -26.43 6.85
C ALA A 100 12.55 -26.66 5.40
N THR A 101 13.22 -25.67 4.82
CA THR A 101 13.88 -25.77 3.50
C THR A 101 15.40 -25.66 3.66
N SER A 102 16.18 -26.47 2.92
CA SER A 102 17.65 -26.31 2.89
C SER A 102 18.12 -25.09 2.09
N SER A 103 17.27 -24.59 1.18
CA SER A 103 17.50 -23.41 0.35
C SER A 103 16.19 -22.71 0.06
N THR A 104 16.23 -21.39 -0.10
CA THR A 104 15.04 -20.58 -0.41
C THR A 104 14.56 -20.73 -1.87
N SER A 105 15.25 -21.56 -2.67
CA SER A 105 14.85 -21.97 -4.02
C SER A 105 14.09 -23.31 -4.04
N ASN A 106 13.94 -23.96 -2.89
CA ASN A 106 13.27 -25.25 -2.77
C ASN A 106 11.76 -25.02 -2.56
N ASN A 107 10.96 -25.37 -3.55
CA ASN A 107 9.54 -25.03 -3.59
C ASN A 107 8.65 -26.24 -3.30
N LEU A 108 7.46 -25.96 -2.76
CA LEU A 108 6.43 -26.94 -2.45
C LEU A 108 5.24 -26.76 -3.39
N HIS A 109 4.86 -27.82 -4.09
CA HIS A 109 3.67 -27.90 -4.93
C HIS A 109 2.65 -28.83 -4.28
N VAL A 110 1.45 -28.30 -4.03
CA VAL A 110 0.33 -28.99 -3.40
C VAL A 110 -0.82 -29.05 -4.40
N TYR A 111 -1.17 -30.26 -4.82
CA TYR A 111 -2.22 -30.53 -5.81
C TYR A 111 -3.59 -30.84 -5.18
N GLY A 112 -3.72 -30.59 -3.88
CA GLY A 112 -4.90 -30.84 -3.07
C GLY A 112 -4.92 -29.95 -1.82
N SER A 113 -5.13 -30.55 -0.66
CA SER A 113 -5.28 -29.85 0.63
C SER A 113 -3.95 -29.71 1.39
N PHE A 114 -3.85 -28.63 2.16
CA PHE A 114 -2.68 -28.28 2.97
C PHE A 114 -3.12 -28.10 4.42
N THR A 115 -2.62 -28.96 5.31
CA THR A 115 -3.02 -28.97 6.72
C THR A 115 -1.80 -28.99 7.62
N LEU A 116 -1.53 -27.88 8.29
CA LEU A 116 -0.55 -27.77 9.36
C LEU A 116 -1.19 -28.04 10.72
N ILE A 117 -0.35 -28.17 11.76
CA ILE A 117 -0.79 -28.25 13.16
C ILE A 117 -0.18 -27.13 14.00
N PRO A 118 -0.86 -26.63 15.05
CA PRO A 118 -0.31 -25.53 15.85
C PRO A 118 0.98 -25.89 16.61
N ALA A 119 1.19 -27.18 16.91
CA ALA A 119 2.31 -27.63 17.72
C ALA A 119 3.65 -27.68 16.96
N MET A 120 3.65 -27.61 15.61
CA MET A 120 4.87 -27.66 14.81
C MET A 120 5.58 -26.30 14.76
N THR A 121 6.84 -26.31 14.36
CA THR A 121 7.53 -25.14 13.81
C THR A 121 7.42 -25.17 12.29
N PHE A 122 7.13 -24.04 11.66
CA PHE A 122 7.03 -23.93 10.21
C PHE A 122 8.09 -22.94 9.70
N ASN A 123 9.25 -23.47 9.28
CA ASN A 123 10.40 -22.73 8.77
C ASN A 123 10.60 -22.90 7.24
N PHE A 124 9.52 -23.15 6.51
CA PHE A 124 9.55 -23.35 5.07
C PHE A 124 9.74 -22.02 4.31
N ASN A 125 10.94 -21.75 3.79
CA ASN A 125 11.31 -20.47 3.17
C ASN A 125 11.31 -20.48 1.62
N GLY A 126 10.65 -21.47 1.02
CA GLY A 126 10.45 -21.59 -0.42
C GLY A 126 9.16 -20.95 -0.90
N ASN A 127 8.90 -21.00 -2.21
CA ASN A 127 7.56 -20.69 -2.72
C ASN A 127 6.61 -21.86 -2.47
N ILE A 128 5.33 -21.57 -2.26
CA ILE A 128 4.27 -22.56 -2.14
C ILE A 128 3.32 -22.40 -3.34
N TYR A 129 3.04 -23.49 -4.02
CA TYR A 129 2.14 -23.55 -5.17
C TYR A 129 0.94 -24.41 -4.84
N PHE A 130 -0.24 -23.84 -4.98
CA PHE A 130 -1.51 -24.54 -4.97
C PHE A 130 -1.93 -24.80 -6.42
N ASP A 131 -1.72 -26.05 -6.88
CA ASP A 131 -1.79 -26.45 -8.31
C ASP A 131 -2.95 -27.42 -8.63
N ALA A 132 -3.78 -27.76 -7.65
CA ALA A 132 -4.97 -28.59 -7.81
C ALA A 132 -5.88 -28.14 -8.98
N THR A 133 -6.34 -29.07 -9.81
CA THR A 133 -7.24 -28.79 -10.95
C THR A 133 -8.70 -29.16 -10.67
N THR A 134 -9.01 -29.48 -9.42
CA THR A 134 -10.35 -29.81 -8.92
C THR A 134 -10.72 -28.92 -7.74
N THR A 135 -12.01 -28.79 -7.46
CA THR A 135 -12.52 -28.03 -6.31
C THR A 135 -12.63 -28.91 -5.07
N GLY A 136 -12.83 -28.28 -3.92
CA GLY A 136 -13.09 -28.97 -2.64
C GLY A 136 -11.87 -29.12 -1.74
N HIS A 137 -10.74 -28.48 -2.08
CA HIS A 137 -9.53 -28.52 -1.26
C HIS A 137 -9.56 -27.49 -0.15
N THR A 138 -8.81 -27.75 0.92
CA THR A 138 -8.75 -26.89 2.09
C THR A 138 -7.33 -26.46 2.42
N ILE A 139 -7.19 -25.28 3.02
CA ILE A 139 -5.91 -24.77 3.53
C ILE A 139 -6.10 -24.45 5.02
N THR A 140 -5.28 -25.07 5.86
CA THR A 140 -5.22 -24.84 7.31
C THR A 140 -3.79 -24.47 7.66
N CYS A 141 -3.56 -23.20 7.99
CA CYS A 141 -2.26 -22.64 8.35
C CYS A 141 -1.93 -22.82 9.84
N ALA A 142 -2.90 -23.25 10.64
CA ALA A 142 -2.79 -23.53 12.07
C ALA A 142 -2.23 -22.37 12.91
N ASN A 143 -2.58 -21.13 12.52
CA ASN A 143 -2.09 -19.86 13.09
C ASN A 143 -0.58 -19.60 12.90
N HIS A 144 0.09 -20.29 11.99
CA HIS A 144 1.47 -19.96 11.62
C HIS A 144 1.51 -18.72 10.74
N SER A 145 2.46 -17.82 11.03
CA SER A 145 2.89 -16.83 10.05
C SER A 145 3.80 -17.51 9.03
N MET A 146 3.46 -17.39 7.75
CA MET A 146 4.28 -17.90 6.65
C MET A 146 5.64 -17.20 6.66
N PRO A 147 6.75 -17.94 6.83
CA PRO A 147 8.08 -17.36 6.91
C PRO A 147 8.61 -17.03 5.51
N GLY A 148 9.67 -16.24 5.51
CA GLY A 148 10.33 -15.78 4.29
C GLY A 148 9.94 -14.37 3.92
N SER A 149 10.89 -13.66 3.30
CA SER A 149 10.65 -12.33 2.73
C SER A 149 10.74 -12.44 1.23
N TYR A 150 9.82 -11.78 0.53
CA TYR A 150 9.80 -11.73 -0.93
C TYR A 150 9.63 -13.10 -1.61
N LYS A 151 8.90 -13.99 -0.94
CA LYS A 151 8.47 -15.29 -1.49
C LYS A 151 7.05 -15.21 -2.00
N TYR A 152 6.62 -16.27 -2.67
CA TYR A 152 5.33 -16.32 -3.33
C TYR A 152 4.49 -17.48 -2.82
N ILE A 153 3.21 -17.19 -2.61
CA ILE A 153 2.15 -18.19 -2.61
C ILE A 153 1.38 -18.04 -3.93
N TYR A 154 1.37 -19.11 -4.73
CA TYR A 154 0.68 -19.16 -6.01
C TYR A 154 -0.58 -20.01 -5.93
N PHE A 155 -1.65 -19.55 -6.56
CA PHE A 155 -2.82 -20.35 -6.90
C PHE A 155 -2.87 -20.49 -8.41
N ASN A 156 -2.52 -21.66 -8.93
CA ASN A 156 -2.19 -21.84 -10.35
C ASN A 156 -2.86 -23.06 -11.00
N GLY A 157 -3.71 -23.77 -10.26
CA GLY A 157 -4.47 -24.88 -10.80
C GLY A 157 -5.74 -24.45 -11.54
N ALA A 158 -5.77 -24.60 -12.86
CA ALA A 158 -6.98 -24.34 -13.66
C ALA A 158 -8.10 -25.32 -13.30
N GLY A 159 -9.26 -24.80 -12.86
CA GLY A 159 -10.36 -25.60 -12.31
C GLY A 159 -10.21 -25.93 -10.81
N GLY A 160 -9.08 -25.56 -10.21
CA GLY A 160 -8.81 -25.69 -8.79
C GLY A 160 -9.73 -24.84 -7.91
N GLY A 161 -9.98 -25.32 -6.69
CA GLY A 161 -10.73 -24.57 -5.69
C GLY A 161 -10.26 -24.86 -4.27
N TRP A 162 -9.85 -23.82 -3.55
CA TRP A 162 -9.36 -23.89 -2.16
C TRP A 162 -10.21 -23.06 -1.23
N THR A 163 -10.48 -23.61 -0.06
CA THR A 163 -11.22 -22.94 1.02
C THR A 163 -10.35 -22.83 2.26
N LEU A 164 -10.09 -21.62 2.74
CA LEU A 164 -9.37 -21.43 4.00
C LEU A 164 -10.19 -21.98 5.18
N GLN A 165 -9.55 -22.67 6.10
CA GLN A 165 -10.16 -23.17 7.34
C GLN A 165 -9.83 -22.29 8.55
N ASP A 166 -8.74 -21.53 8.46
CA ASP A 166 -8.30 -20.55 9.44
C ASP A 166 -7.64 -19.34 8.75
N SER A 167 -7.15 -18.39 9.55
CA SER A 167 -6.50 -17.20 9.02
C SER A 167 -5.15 -17.54 8.39
N LEU A 168 -4.88 -16.95 7.22
CA LEU A 168 -3.58 -17.02 6.56
C LEU A 168 -2.81 -15.74 6.85
N ASP A 169 -1.71 -15.86 7.59
CA ASP A 169 -0.82 -14.75 7.93
C ASP A 169 0.49 -14.84 7.15
N ALA A 170 0.73 -13.92 6.23
CA ALA A 170 1.86 -13.92 5.31
C ALA A 170 2.29 -12.48 4.91
N PRO A 171 2.56 -11.59 5.88
CA PRO A 171 2.70 -10.15 5.65
C PRO A 171 3.88 -9.76 4.74
N LEU A 172 4.86 -10.65 4.54
CA LEU A 172 6.05 -10.44 3.71
C LEU A 172 6.07 -11.30 2.42
N ILE A 173 4.94 -11.93 2.10
CA ILE A 173 4.79 -12.88 1.00
C ILE A 173 3.87 -12.30 -0.08
N TYR A 174 4.29 -12.41 -1.34
CA TYR A 174 3.49 -12.08 -2.51
C TYR A 174 2.44 -13.16 -2.75
N PHE A 175 1.22 -12.72 -3.03
CA PHE A 175 0.10 -13.60 -3.28
C PHE A 175 -0.34 -13.47 -4.74
N GLU A 176 -0.22 -14.55 -5.51
CA GLU A 176 -0.57 -14.54 -6.93
C GLU A 176 -1.65 -15.56 -7.26
N LEU A 177 -2.82 -15.06 -7.63
CA LEU A 177 -3.91 -15.86 -8.17
C LEU A 177 -3.76 -15.91 -9.70
N VAL A 178 -3.19 -17.01 -10.20
CA VAL A 178 -2.93 -17.28 -11.60
C VAL A 178 -4.07 -18.06 -12.26
N ALA A 179 -4.67 -19.03 -11.57
CA ALA A 179 -5.81 -19.84 -12.03
C ALA A 179 -6.57 -20.46 -10.86
N GLY A 180 -7.86 -20.80 -11.06
CA GLY A 180 -8.69 -21.45 -10.04
C GLY A 180 -9.38 -20.48 -9.09
N ALA A 181 -9.96 -21.00 -8.02
CA ALA A 181 -10.76 -20.23 -7.07
C ALA A 181 -10.19 -20.30 -5.65
N LEU A 182 -9.99 -19.15 -5.01
CA LEU A 182 -9.73 -19.03 -3.58
C LEU A 182 -10.96 -18.48 -2.88
N ASN A 183 -11.49 -19.24 -1.93
CA ASN A 183 -12.52 -18.80 -0.98
C ASN A 183 -11.88 -18.63 0.39
N THR A 184 -11.86 -17.41 0.91
CA THR A 184 -11.30 -17.14 2.24
C THR A 184 -12.20 -17.61 3.37
N ASN A 185 -13.46 -17.98 3.09
CA ASN A 185 -14.37 -18.60 4.05
C ASN A 185 -14.52 -17.78 5.35
N ASN A 186 -14.59 -16.46 5.21
CA ASN A 186 -14.65 -15.49 6.31
C ASN A 186 -13.39 -15.42 7.20
N GLN A 187 -12.31 -16.08 6.82
CA GLN A 187 -11.03 -16.05 7.52
C GLN A 187 -10.18 -14.86 7.10
N ASN A 188 -9.39 -14.33 8.04
CA ASN A 188 -8.53 -13.20 7.76
C ASN A 188 -7.36 -13.59 6.84
N LEU A 189 -6.95 -12.65 6.00
CA LEU A 189 -5.86 -12.81 5.06
C LEU A 189 -4.92 -11.61 5.16
N ASN A 190 -3.73 -11.82 5.71
CA ASN A 190 -2.70 -10.80 5.85
C ASN A 190 -1.59 -11.12 4.84
N ILE A 191 -1.38 -10.25 3.85
CA ILE A 191 -0.45 -10.52 2.74
C ILE A 191 0.39 -9.29 2.41
N MET A 192 1.54 -9.51 1.77
CA MET A 192 2.34 -8.39 1.26
C MET A 192 1.63 -7.75 0.08
N ASN A 193 1.40 -8.48 -1.02
CA ASN A 193 0.73 -7.94 -2.19
C ASN A 193 -0.25 -8.98 -2.74
N PHE A 194 -1.26 -8.51 -3.47
CA PHE A 194 -2.13 -9.36 -4.26
C PHE A 194 -1.94 -9.07 -5.76
N SER A 195 -1.80 -10.12 -6.55
CA SER A 195 -1.72 -10.05 -8.02
C SER A 195 -2.65 -11.06 -8.67
N SER A 196 -3.44 -10.60 -9.65
CA SER A 196 -4.25 -11.47 -10.51
C SER A 196 -4.51 -10.83 -11.88
N SER A 197 -3.44 -10.51 -12.60
CA SER A 197 -3.51 -9.80 -13.89
C SER A 197 -3.16 -10.70 -15.08
N ASN A 198 -4.09 -11.54 -15.50
CA ASN A 198 -3.96 -12.40 -16.69
C ASN A 198 -5.35 -12.72 -17.29
N SER A 199 -5.47 -13.73 -18.15
CA SER A 199 -6.73 -14.10 -18.82
C SER A 199 -7.28 -15.49 -18.49
N ASN A 200 -6.67 -16.19 -17.52
CA ASN A 200 -7.14 -17.51 -17.05
C ASN A 200 -8.47 -17.39 -16.29
N VAL A 201 -9.20 -18.50 -16.10
CA VAL A 201 -10.38 -18.51 -15.22
C VAL A 201 -9.92 -18.47 -13.76
N ARG A 202 -10.33 -17.42 -13.05
CA ARG A 202 -9.86 -17.08 -11.70
C ARG A 202 -11.00 -16.58 -10.84
N SER A 203 -11.03 -16.93 -9.56
CA SER A 203 -11.97 -16.34 -8.62
C SER A 203 -11.36 -16.10 -7.24
N LEU A 204 -11.68 -14.94 -6.66
CA LEU A 204 -11.39 -14.61 -5.27
C LEU A 204 -12.70 -14.27 -4.57
N ILE A 205 -13.05 -15.04 -3.54
CA ILE A 205 -14.29 -14.91 -2.77
C ILE A 205 -13.91 -14.58 -1.32
N LEU A 206 -14.31 -13.41 -0.84
CA LEU A 206 -13.87 -12.88 0.46
C LEU A 206 -14.88 -13.09 1.59
N GLY A 207 -16.17 -13.33 1.32
CA GLY A 207 -17.18 -13.43 2.38
C GLY A 207 -17.14 -12.21 3.32
N SER A 208 -17.08 -12.43 4.63
CA SER A 208 -16.93 -11.37 5.66
C SER A 208 -15.48 -11.17 6.15
N SER A 209 -14.49 -11.59 5.37
CA SER A 209 -13.09 -11.59 5.79
C SER A 209 -12.52 -10.18 5.95
N THR A 210 -11.51 -10.04 6.82
CA THR A 210 -10.59 -8.90 6.74
C THR A 210 -9.34 -9.30 5.96
N MET A 211 -9.07 -8.60 4.86
CA MET A 211 -7.85 -8.74 4.09
C MET A 211 -6.96 -7.51 4.34
N LYS A 212 -5.74 -7.72 4.84
CA LYS A 212 -4.74 -6.65 5.00
C LYS A 212 -3.64 -6.81 3.97
N VAL A 213 -3.33 -5.73 3.27
CA VAL A 213 -2.27 -5.65 2.26
C VAL A 213 -1.18 -4.70 2.76
N PHE A 214 -0.01 -5.27 3.07
CA PHE A 214 1.13 -4.56 3.67
C PHE A 214 2.15 -4.03 2.66
N GLY A 215 2.00 -4.37 1.38
CA GLY A 215 2.90 -4.04 0.31
C GLY A 215 2.35 -2.95 -0.61
N TRP A 216 3.19 -2.53 -1.54
CA TRP A 216 2.98 -1.36 -2.37
C TRP A 216 1.93 -1.53 -3.48
N SER A 217 1.34 -2.71 -3.68
CA SER A 217 0.36 -2.89 -4.76
C SER A 217 -0.71 -3.97 -4.58
N TRP A 218 -1.87 -3.65 -5.15
CA TRP A 218 -2.89 -4.58 -5.62
C TRP A 218 -2.92 -4.54 -7.16
N TYR A 219 -2.51 -5.63 -7.81
CA TYR A 219 -2.27 -5.67 -9.25
C TYR A 219 -3.30 -6.56 -9.97
N SER A 220 -4.38 -5.96 -10.49
CA SER A 220 -5.38 -6.67 -11.32
C SER A 220 -5.72 -5.91 -12.61
N TYR A 221 -4.70 -5.56 -13.40
CA TYR A 221 -4.86 -4.79 -14.64
C TYR A 221 -5.68 -5.52 -15.70
N ASN A 222 -5.40 -6.80 -15.92
CA ASN A 222 -6.20 -7.65 -16.79
C ASN A 222 -7.15 -8.51 -15.93
N THR A 223 -8.42 -8.10 -15.90
CA THR A 223 -9.49 -8.82 -15.19
C THR A 223 -10.28 -9.77 -16.09
N THR A 224 -9.78 -10.10 -17.28
CA THR A 224 -10.41 -11.10 -18.14
C THR A 224 -10.53 -12.43 -17.40
N ASN A 225 -11.76 -12.94 -17.33
CA ASN A 225 -12.13 -14.18 -16.62
C ASN A 225 -11.79 -14.16 -15.10
N PHE A 226 -11.70 -12.99 -14.49
CA PHE A 226 -11.54 -12.84 -13.05
C PHE A 226 -12.88 -12.53 -12.38
N THR A 227 -13.36 -13.43 -11.53
CA THR A 227 -14.53 -13.22 -10.67
C THR A 227 -14.08 -12.80 -9.28
N PHE A 228 -14.27 -11.52 -8.96
CA PHE A 228 -14.05 -10.97 -7.63
C PHE A 228 -15.39 -10.86 -6.89
N ASP A 229 -15.54 -11.58 -5.78
CA ASP A 229 -16.68 -11.49 -4.88
C ASP A 229 -16.20 -10.96 -3.52
N ALA A 230 -16.45 -9.66 -3.29
CA ALA A 230 -16.06 -9.00 -2.05
C ALA A 230 -16.94 -9.41 -0.86
N GLY A 231 -18.10 -10.04 -1.05
CA GLY A 231 -19.06 -10.31 0.03
C GLY A 231 -19.35 -9.07 0.89
N THR A 232 -19.11 -9.19 2.19
CA THR A 232 -19.14 -8.08 3.17
C THR A 232 -17.75 -7.81 3.76
N SER A 233 -16.70 -8.05 2.99
CA SER A 233 -15.31 -7.98 3.44
C SER A 233 -14.86 -6.56 3.80
N THR A 234 -13.79 -6.48 4.58
CA THR A 234 -12.98 -5.26 4.71
C THR A 234 -11.61 -5.51 4.12
N ILE A 235 -11.20 -4.68 3.16
CA ILE A 235 -9.82 -4.64 2.66
C ILE A 235 -9.13 -3.42 3.27
N ILE A 236 -8.02 -3.67 3.96
CA ILE A 236 -7.19 -2.66 4.61
C ILE A 236 -5.85 -2.59 3.88
N TYR A 237 -5.47 -1.38 3.55
CA TYR A 237 -4.29 -1.06 2.79
C TYR A 237 -3.32 -0.27 3.67
N ASP A 238 -2.15 -0.85 3.94
CA ASP A 238 -1.23 -0.41 5.00
C ASP A 238 0.23 -0.52 4.55
N TYR A 239 0.65 0.35 3.62
CA TYR A 239 2.03 0.40 3.14
C TYR A 239 2.63 1.81 3.34
N PRO A 240 3.59 1.97 4.26
CA PRO A 240 4.13 3.29 4.62
C PRO A 240 5.23 3.78 3.65
N SER A 241 5.85 2.89 2.85
CA SER A 241 7.10 3.18 2.12
C SER A 241 6.88 3.65 0.67
N GLY A 242 5.94 4.58 0.48
CA GLY A 242 5.57 5.12 -0.84
C GLY A 242 4.08 4.99 -1.14
N GLN A 243 3.68 5.39 -2.34
CA GLN A 243 2.29 5.36 -2.76
C GLN A 243 1.84 3.93 -3.07
N LEU A 244 0.81 3.43 -2.38
CA LEU A 244 0.16 2.17 -2.74
C LEU A 244 -0.58 2.33 -4.08
N THR A 245 -0.36 1.43 -5.03
CA THR A 245 -1.14 1.42 -6.30
C THR A 245 -2.23 0.35 -6.27
N PHE A 246 -3.46 0.76 -6.57
CA PHE A 246 -4.63 -0.12 -6.64
C PHE A 246 -5.24 -0.10 -8.06
N THR A 247 -5.41 -1.27 -8.72
CA THR A 247 -5.95 -1.37 -10.09
C THR A 247 -6.96 -2.51 -10.30
N GLY A 248 -7.94 -2.35 -11.19
CA GLY A 248 -8.66 -3.48 -11.79
C GLY A 248 -10.16 -3.33 -12.04
N GLY A 249 -10.78 -2.21 -11.66
CA GLY A 249 -12.19 -1.97 -11.96
C GLY A 249 -13.08 -3.01 -11.31
N LEU A 250 -13.09 -3.01 -9.99
CA LEU A 250 -13.71 -4.05 -9.17
C LEU A 250 -14.77 -3.47 -8.24
N ASP A 251 -15.67 -4.33 -7.77
CA ASP A 251 -16.72 -4.00 -6.82
C ASP A 251 -16.30 -4.43 -5.41
N PHE A 252 -15.94 -3.45 -4.58
CA PHE A 252 -15.54 -3.63 -3.19
C PHE A 252 -16.70 -3.42 -2.24
N HIS A 253 -16.68 -4.15 -1.12
CA HIS A 253 -17.52 -3.81 0.01
C HIS A 253 -16.88 -2.63 0.78
N ARG A 254 -15.98 -2.89 1.73
CA ARG A 254 -15.32 -1.83 2.51
C ARG A 254 -13.82 -1.78 2.23
N SER A 255 -13.34 -0.63 1.80
CA SER A 255 -11.90 -0.37 1.58
C SER A 255 -11.41 0.74 2.51
N VAL A 256 -10.32 0.48 3.22
CA VAL A 256 -9.69 1.41 4.18
C VAL A 256 -8.24 1.62 3.78
N PHE A 257 -7.89 2.86 3.42
CA PHE A 257 -6.53 3.22 3.07
C PHE A 257 -5.86 3.98 4.22
N LEU A 258 -4.90 3.35 4.89
CA LEU A 258 -4.21 3.91 6.05
C LEU A 258 -3.06 4.85 5.68
N GLU A 259 -2.59 4.74 4.44
CA GLU A 259 -1.38 5.37 3.91
C GLU A 259 -1.67 6.06 2.57
N ASN A 260 -0.69 6.83 2.08
CA ASN A 260 -0.79 7.51 0.79
C ASN A 260 -1.06 6.50 -0.34
N THR A 261 -2.07 6.75 -1.16
CA THR A 261 -2.54 5.77 -2.15
C THR A 261 -2.82 6.40 -3.51
N LYS A 262 -2.43 5.72 -4.58
CA LYS A 262 -2.91 5.92 -5.95
C LYS A 262 -3.99 4.90 -6.30
N ILE A 263 -5.18 5.37 -6.61
CA ILE A 263 -6.23 4.55 -7.22
C ILE A 263 -6.15 4.74 -8.73
N ASN A 264 -5.76 3.68 -9.43
CA ASN A 264 -5.28 3.71 -10.80
C ASN A 264 -5.96 2.71 -11.74
N ASN A 265 -5.78 2.96 -13.02
CA ASN A 265 -6.13 2.13 -14.17
C ASN A 265 -7.57 1.57 -14.13
N SER A 266 -8.51 2.27 -13.48
CA SER A 266 -9.88 1.78 -13.34
C SER A 266 -10.88 2.73 -12.68
N SER A 267 -12.13 2.58 -13.10
CA SER A 267 -13.31 3.00 -12.34
C SER A 267 -13.77 1.85 -11.45
N ASN A 268 -13.84 2.04 -10.13
CA ASN A 268 -14.22 1.01 -9.18
C ASN A 268 -15.54 1.37 -8.50
N THR A 269 -16.17 0.38 -7.88
CA THR A 269 -17.31 0.58 -6.98
C THR A 269 -16.89 0.22 -5.57
N PHE A 270 -17.28 1.02 -4.60
CA PHE A 270 -17.12 0.72 -3.18
C PHE A 270 -18.49 0.83 -2.52
N ASP A 271 -18.85 -0.11 -1.65
CA ASP A 271 -19.88 0.18 -0.66
C ASP A 271 -19.40 1.34 0.22
N SER A 272 -18.25 1.15 0.86
CA SER A 272 -17.65 2.12 1.75
C SER A 272 -16.16 2.33 1.42
N LEU A 273 -15.78 3.57 1.13
CA LEU A 273 -14.41 3.99 0.88
C LEU A 273 -13.94 4.92 2.00
N LEU A 274 -12.85 4.56 2.68
CA LEU A 274 -12.32 5.31 3.81
C LEU A 274 -10.86 5.70 3.59
N PHE A 275 -10.60 6.98 3.84
CA PHE A 275 -9.31 7.66 3.77
C PHE A 275 -8.93 8.15 5.17
N SER A 276 -7.72 7.78 5.59
CA SER A 276 -7.15 8.19 6.87
C SER A 276 -6.68 9.65 6.86
N PRO A 277 -6.77 10.36 8.00
CA PRO A 277 -6.26 11.73 8.16
C PRO A 277 -4.78 11.87 7.82
N GLY A 278 -4.38 13.04 7.32
CA GLY A 278 -2.98 13.40 7.09
C GLY A 278 -2.32 12.74 5.88
N ARG A 279 -3.11 12.11 5.00
CA ARG A 279 -2.63 11.37 3.82
C ARG A 279 -3.05 12.01 2.51
N THR A 280 -2.33 11.64 1.46
CA THR A 280 -2.61 12.02 0.07
C THR A 280 -3.18 10.84 -0.71
N TYR A 281 -4.34 11.07 -1.31
CA TYR A 281 -5.05 10.14 -2.17
C TYR A 281 -5.09 10.70 -3.59
N THR A 282 -4.49 9.97 -4.51
CA THR A 282 -4.41 10.36 -5.91
C THR A 282 -5.30 9.43 -6.73
N LEU A 283 -6.21 10.00 -7.51
CA LEU A 283 -7.17 9.27 -8.33
C LEU A 283 -6.82 9.45 -9.81
N GLU A 284 -6.87 8.38 -10.60
CA GLU A 284 -6.62 8.49 -12.05
C GLU A 284 -7.64 9.41 -12.72
N ALA A 285 -7.13 10.35 -13.53
CA ALA A 285 -7.93 11.26 -14.33
C ALA A 285 -8.90 10.51 -15.25
N ASN A 286 -10.09 11.07 -15.48
CA ASN A 286 -11.18 10.48 -16.26
C ASN A 286 -11.74 9.16 -15.73
N ARG A 287 -11.36 8.73 -14.50
CA ARG A 287 -12.00 7.58 -13.83
C ARG A 287 -13.04 8.02 -12.83
N THR A 288 -14.02 7.13 -12.61
CA THR A 288 -15.08 7.31 -11.63
C THR A 288 -14.94 6.28 -10.51
N GLN A 289 -14.82 6.73 -9.27
CA GLN A 289 -14.98 5.89 -8.09
C GLN A 289 -16.44 6.01 -7.62
N THR A 290 -17.20 4.95 -7.77
CA THR A 290 -18.62 4.89 -7.40
C THR A 290 -18.76 4.50 -5.93
N ILE A 291 -19.53 5.26 -5.16
CA ILE A 291 -19.75 5.06 -3.73
C ILE A 291 -21.21 4.68 -3.52
N ASN A 292 -21.49 3.47 -3.01
CA ASN A 292 -22.86 3.03 -2.76
C ASN A 292 -23.36 3.51 -1.40
N ASN A 293 -22.54 3.41 -0.35
CA ASN A 293 -22.93 3.70 1.03
C ASN A 293 -22.15 4.92 1.58
N TYR A 294 -20.86 4.78 1.86
CA TYR A 294 -20.11 5.79 2.61
C TYR A 294 -18.78 6.20 1.94
N LEU A 295 -18.54 7.51 1.84
CA LEU A 295 -17.21 8.07 1.59
C LEU A 295 -16.74 8.77 2.86
N GLY A 296 -15.74 8.20 3.51
CA GLY A 296 -15.12 8.75 4.71
C GLY A 296 -13.78 9.38 4.38
N ALA A 297 -13.72 10.71 4.39
CA ALA A 297 -12.48 11.47 4.25
C ALA A 297 -12.52 12.67 5.19
N ASN A 298 -12.47 12.38 6.49
CA ASN A 298 -12.50 13.40 7.54
C ASN A 298 -11.10 13.54 8.13
N GLY A 299 -10.42 14.62 7.78
CA GLY A 299 -9.13 14.98 8.36
C GLY A 299 -9.28 15.71 9.69
N SER A 300 -8.23 16.43 10.04
CA SER A 300 -8.23 17.37 11.14
C SER A 300 -7.34 18.57 10.81
N CYS A 301 -7.36 19.57 11.68
CA CYS A 301 -6.50 20.73 11.57
C CYS A 301 -4.99 20.41 11.45
N SER A 302 -4.53 19.33 12.07
CA SER A 302 -3.13 18.87 12.05
C SER A 302 -2.89 17.70 11.10
N SER A 303 -3.94 17.19 10.46
CA SER A 303 -3.91 15.99 9.62
C SER A 303 -4.95 16.09 8.53
N SER A 304 -4.85 17.16 7.72
CA SER A 304 -5.72 17.37 6.56
C SER A 304 -5.53 16.27 5.52
N ILE A 305 -6.60 15.87 4.85
CA ILE A 305 -6.56 14.86 3.78
C ILE A 305 -6.42 15.57 2.44
N THR A 306 -5.47 15.15 1.60
CA THR A 306 -5.35 15.68 0.23
C THR A 306 -5.94 14.68 -0.76
N ILE A 307 -6.88 15.11 -1.60
CA ILE A 307 -7.46 14.28 -2.67
C ILE A 307 -7.27 15.00 -4.00
N VAL A 308 -6.55 14.37 -4.93
CA VAL A 308 -6.16 14.99 -6.20
C VAL A 308 -6.34 14.04 -7.38
N SER A 309 -6.60 14.58 -8.56
CA SER A 309 -6.38 13.84 -9.81
C SER A 309 -4.90 13.61 -10.06
N ASP A 310 -4.56 12.53 -10.78
CA ASP A 310 -3.18 12.24 -11.18
C ASP A 310 -2.73 13.00 -12.44
N ALA A 311 -3.65 13.67 -13.14
CA ALA A 311 -3.35 14.52 -14.29
C ALA A 311 -3.87 15.95 -14.05
N PRO A 312 -2.97 16.94 -13.85
CA PRO A 312 -3.35 18.33 -13.64
C PRO A 312 -4.30 18.87 -14.71
N GLY A 313 -5.38 19.54 -14.29
CA GLY A 313 -6.38 20.12 -15.19
C GLY A 313 -7.40 19.12 -15.72
N THR A 314 -7.27 17.82 -15.42
CA THR A 314 -8.23 16.79 -15.84
C THR A 314 -8.85 16.12 -14.61
N GLN A 315 -10.17 16.14 -14.51
CA GLN A 315 -10.83 15.68 -13.30
C GLN A 315 -10.84 14.14 -13.14
N ALA A 316 -10.62 13.67 -11.91
CA ALA A 316 -11.12 12.37 -11.45
C ALA A 316 -12.50 12.56 -10.81
N THR A 317 -13.34 11.51 -10.75
CA THR A 317 -14.75 11.64 -10.35
C THR A 317 -15.12 10.73 -9.18
N PHE A 318 -15.83 11.27 -8.19
CA PHE A 318 -16.66 10.48 -7.27
C PHE A 318 -18.11 10.48 -7.74
N SER A 319 -18.79 9.33 -7.68
CA SER A 319 -20.21 9.22 -8.03
C SER A 319 -20.99 8.57 -6.90
N LYS A 320 -22.14 9.14 -6.52
CA LYS A 320 -23.09 8.51 -5.58
C LYS A 320 -24.52 8.80 -6.03
N ALA A 321 -25.34 7.76 -6.11
CA ALA A 321 -26.67 7.84 -6.71
C ALA A 321 -27.66 8.71 -5.92
N SER A 322 -27.61 8.70 -4.58
CA SER A 322 -28.55 9.44 -3.72
C SER A 322 -27.97 9.66 -2.31
N GLY A 323 -28.64 10.49 -1.51
CA GLY A 323 -28.22 10.81 -0.14
C GLY A 323 -27.25 11.98 -0.08
N ALA A 324 -26.41 12.00 0.95
CA ALA A 324 -25.41 13.05 1.16
C ALA A 324 -24.02 12.45 1.39
N VAL A 325 -23.00 13.12 0.86
CA VAL A 325 -21.59 12.90 1.15
C VAL A 325 -21.07 14.15 1.85
N THR A 326 -20.45 13.96 3.00
CA THR A 326 -19.80 15.03 3.75
C THR A 326 -18.39 14.60 4.09
N ILE A 327 -17.42 15.41 3.67
CA ILE A 327 -16.01 15.31 4.05
C ILE A 327 -15.63 16.58 4.81
N ASP A 328 -14.56 16.51 5.61
CA ASP A 328 -14.13 17.61 6.46
C ASP A 328 -12.60 17.66 6.55
N TYR A 329 -12.03 18.86 6.69
CA TYR A 329 -10.58 19.09 6.76
C TYR A 329 -9.81 18.38 5.64
N ALA A 330 -10.07 18.80 4.41
CA ALA A 330 -9.43 18.26 3.23
C ALA A 330 -8.83 19.35 2.32
N SER A 331 -8.10 18.93 1.29
CA SER A 331 -7.70 19.73 0.15
C SER A 331 -8.10 18.97 -1.11
N LEU A 332 -8.87 19.60 -2.00
CA LEU A 332 -9.34 18.98 -3.24
C LEU A 332 -8.72 19.67 -4.45
N LYS A 333 -8.23 18.90 -5.42
CA LYS A 333 -7.80 19.41 -6.73
C LYS A 333 -8.25 18.51 -7.86
N ASP A 334 -8.82 19.08 -8.91
CA ASP A 334 -9.22 18.32 -10.09
C ASP A 334 -10.20 17.16 -9.72
N ILE A 335 -11.11 17.37 -8.74
CA ILE A 335 -12.07 16.35 -8.31
C ILE A 335 -13.51 16.76 -8.65
N ALA A 336 -14.15 15.98 -9.52
CA ALA A 336 -15.58 16.06 -9.78
C ALA A 336 -16.38 15.19 -8.80
N ALA A 337 -17.57 15.66 -8.44
CA ALA A 337 -18.62 14.88 -7.81
C ALA A 337 -19.85 14.83 -8.71
N THR A 338 -20.44 13.63 -8.86
CA THR A 338 -21.61 13.41 -9.72
C THR A 338 -22.58 12.38 -9.13
N GLY A 339 -23.66 12.10 -9.86
CA GLY A 339 -24.77 11.27 -9.44
C GLY A 339 -25.95 12.11 -8.95
N GLY A 340 -26.74 11.57 -8.01
CA GLY A 340 -27.91 12.25 -7.43
C GLY A 340 -27.75 12.60 -5.95
N ALA A 341 -26.59 12.29 -5.34
CA ALA A 341 -26.27 12.72 -3.99
C ALA A 341 -25.78 14.17 -3.93
N THR A 342 -25.94 14.82 -2.78
CA THR A 342 -25.27 16.09 -2.49
C THR A 342 -23.87 15.86 -1.96
N PHE A 343 -22.89 16.59 -2.45
CA PHE A 343 -21.49 16.50 -2.00
C PHE A 343 -21.07 17.80 -1.32
N THR A 344 -20.69 17.73 -0.04
CA THR A 344 -20.28 18.87 0.77
C THR A 344 -18.89 18.62 1.35
N ALA A 345 -17.99 19.58 1.21
CA ALA A 345 -16.64 19.53 1.77
C ALA A 345 -16.46 20.70 2.73
N ASN A 346 -16.40 20.43 4.03
CA ASN A 346 -16.24 21.45 5.08
C ASN A 346 -14.78 21.64 5.44
N ASN A 347 -14.44 22.84 5.91
CA ASN A 347 -13.06 23.21 6.27
C ASN A 347 -12.04 22.77 5.20
N THR A 348 -12.43 22.86 3.93
CA THR A 348 -11.71 22.25 2.82
C THR A 348 -11.09 23.30 1.92
N ILE A 349 -9.82 23.13 1.57
CA ILE A 349 -9.12 24.00 0.64
C ILE A 349 -9.45 23.60 -0.80
N ASP A 350 -10.00 24.54 -1.56
CA ASP A 350 -10.21 24.40 -3.01
C ASP A 350 -8.91 24.73 -3.76
N LEU A 351 -8.19 23.69 -4.21
CA LEU A 351 -6.97 23.83 -5.02
C LEU A 351 -7.29 23.92 -6.53
N SER A 352 -8.51 24.32 -6.89
CA SER A 352 -9.07 24.51 -8.23
C SER A 352 -9.57 23.26 -8.97
N ASN A 353 -10.39 23.52 -9.98
CA ASN A 353 -11.01 22.54 -10.87
C ASN A 353 -11.77 21.44 -10.12
N ASN A 354 -12.52 21.80 -9.09
CA ASN A 354 -13.45 20.90 -8.41
C ASN A 354 -14.88 21.21 -8.86
N SER A 355 -15.63 20.19 -9.29
CA SER A 355 -17.01 20.35 -9.79
C SER A 355 -17.99 19.47 -9.00
N GLY A 356 -19.25 19.89 -8.89
CA GLY A 356 -20.29 19.13 -8.17
C GLY A 356 -20.19 19.11 -6.64
N TRP A 357 -19.12 19.70 -6.06
CA TRP A 357 -18.95 19.88 -4.62
C TRP A 357 -19.47 21.25 -4.16
N THR A 358 -20.13 21.29 -3.01
CA THR A 358 -20.25 22.51 -2.20
C THR A 358 -19.06 22.58 -1.27
N ILE A 359 -18.06 23.40 -1.61
CA ILE A 359 -16.85 23.56 -0.80
C ILE A 359 -17.02 24.75 0.13
N ASN A 360 -16.99 24.48 1.44
CA ASN A 360 -16.96 25.47 2.49
C ASN A 360 -15.52 25.63 2.97
N SER A 361 -14.79 26.55 2.35
CA SER A 361 -13.42 26.87 2.74
C SER A 361 -13.38 27.41 4.17
N PRO A 362 -12.31 27.13 4.94
CA PRO A 362 -12.13 27.72 6.25
C PRO A 362 -12.05 29.25 6.11
N THR A 363 -12.59 29.96 7.10
CA THR A 363 -12.52 31.42 7.15
C THR A 363 -11.07 31.87 7.32
N PRO A 364 -10.56 32.83 6.53
CA PRO A 364 -9.27 33.47 6.72
C PRO A 364 -9.03 33.91 8.17
N ARG A 365 -7.82 33.68 8.69
CA ARG A 365 -7.41 34.07 10.05
C ARG A 365 -6.14 34.91 10.01
N SER A 366 -5.95 35.72 11.05
CA SER A 366 -4.66 36.30 11.39
C SER A 366 -4.01 35.45 12.49
N LEU A 367 -2.92 34.78 12.16
CA LEU A 367 -2.21 33.85 13.04
C LEU A 367 -0.86 34.43 13.48
N TYR A 368 -0.61 34.44 14.77
CA TYR A 368 0.60 34.97 15.37
C TYR A 368 1.47 33.83 15.88
N TRP A 369 2.75 33.84 15.51
CA TRP A 369 3.71 32.92 16.07
C TRP A 369 3.96 33.24 17.55
N VAL A 370 3.84 32.24 18.42
CA VAL A 370 4.06 32.36 19.87
C VAL A 370 4.90 31.19 20.38
N GLY A 371 5.45 31.29 21.60
CA GLY A 371 6.11 30.16 22.23
C GLY A 371 7.56 29.92 21.79
N ASN A 372 8.22 30.91 21.16
CA ASN A 372 9.65 30.90 20.85
C ASN A 372 10.05 29.94 19.72
N THR A 373 11.11 29.13 19.91
CA THR A 373 11.57 28.14 18.92
C THR A 373 10.55 27.04 18.74
N GLY A 374 10.27 26.64 17.50
CA GLY A 374 9.26 25.64 17.22
C GLY A 374 9.17 25.20 15.77
N ASN A 375 8.38 24.15 15.58
CA ASN A 375 8.03 23.61 14.27
C ASN A 375 6.77 24.29 13.72
N TRP A 376 6.78 24.63 12.44
CA TRP A 376 5.64 25.23 11.74
C TRP A 376 4.37 24.41 11.91
N THR A 377 4.50 23.08 11.94
CA THR A 377 3.36 22.16 12.06
C THR A 377 2.76 22.05 13.46
N ASP A 378 3.39 22.60 14.51
CA ASP A 378 2.89 22.47 15.88
C ASP A 378 1.81 23.56 16.18
N PRO A 379 0.54 23.17 16.40
CA PRO A 379 -0.54 24.10 16.72
C PRO A 379 -0.25 24.99 17.94
N ALA A 380 0.58 24.54 18.88
CA ALA A 380 0.94 25.29 20.08
C ALA A 380 1.66 26.61 19.78
N HIS A 381 2.21 26.78 18.58
CA HIS A 381 2.86 28.01 18.15
C HIS A 381 1.95 29.00 17.41
N TRP A 382 0.68 28.67 17.17
CA TRP A 382 -0.25 29.53 16.43
C TRP A 382 -1.35 30.10 17.32
N ALA A 383 -1.34 31.42 17.51
CA ALA A 383 -2.33 32.17 18.29
C ALA A 383 -3.19 33.09 17.41
N LEU A 384 -4.39 33.46 17.85
CA LEU A 384 -5.27 34.43 17.15
C LEU A 384 -4.97 35.90 17.50
N SER A 385 -3.98 36.13 18.37
CA SER A 385 -3.54 37.47 18.76
C SER A 385 -2.05 37.44 19.16
N SER A 386 -1.35 38.55 18.94
CA SER A 386 0.05 38.74 19.36
C SER A 386 0.25 38.38 20.84
N GLY A 387 1.20 37.48 21.13
CA GLY A 387 1.50 37.00 22.49
C GLY A 387 0.38 36.20 23.17
N GLY A 388 -0.67 35.82 22.43
CA GLY A 388 -1.82 35.08 22.94
C GLY A 388 -1.52 33.60 23.22
N ALA A 389 -2.54 32.87 23.65
CA ALA A 389 -2.46 31.42 23.78
C ALA A 389 -2.41 30.75 22.39
N GLY A 390 -1.44 29.85 22.21
CA GLY A 390 -1.38 28.97 21.04
C GLY A 390 -2.44 27.86 21.09
N GLY A 391 -2.42 26.98 20.09
CA GLY A 391 -3.33 25.85 19.95
C GLY A 391 -4.31 25.96 18.79
N ASN A 392 -4.07 26.88 17.84
CA ASN A 392 -4.91 27.01 16.64
C ASN A 392 -4.38 26.14 15.50
N CYS A 393 -5.25 25.81 14.55
CA CYS A 393 -4.87 25.07 13.34
C CYS A 393 -3.71 25.77 12.65
N VAL A 394 -2.78 24.98 12.12
CA VAL A 394 -1.67 25.49 11.30
C VAL A 394 -2.19 26.36 10.14
N PRO A 395 -1.40 27.33 9.65
CA PRO A 395 -1.81 28.22 8.58
C PRO A 395 -2.23 27.48 7.31
N ASN A 396 -3.28 27.97 6.67
CA ASN A 396 -3.77 27.55 5.36
C ASN A 396 -3.58 28.69 4.32
N PRO A 397 -3.83 28.46 3.02
CA PRO A 397 -3.64 29.47 1.97
C PRO A 397 -4.38 30.80 2.16
N GLY A 398 -5.42 30.85 2.99
CA GLY A 398 -6.16 32.07 3.31
C GLY A 398 -5.74 32.75 4.61
N ASP A 399 -4.80 32.19 5.38
CA ASP A 399 -4.40 32.77 6.67
C ASP A 399 -3.16 33.67 6.54
N ASP A 400 -3.21 34.85 7.15
CA ASP A 400 -2.05 35.73 7.30
C ASP A 400 -1.26 35.32 8.54
N VAL A 401 0.06 35.23 8.41
CA VAL A 401 0.97 34.87 9.51
C VAL A 401 1.83 36.05 9.94
N TYR A 402 1.92 36.24 11.25
CA TYR A 402 2.61 37.36 11.89
C TYR A 402 3.70 36.86 12.83
N PHE A 403 4.89 37.43 12.66
CA PHE A 403 6.03 37.27 13.55
C PHE A 403 6.40 38.65 14.08
N ASP A 404 6.22 38.87 15.38
CA ASP A 404 6.31 40.19 15.98
C ASP A 404 7.15 40.19 17.29
N ALA A 405 7.11 41.29 18.03
CA ALA A 405 7.90 41.47 19.26
C ALA A 405 7.56 40.44 20.35
N ASN A 406 6.36 39.84 20.33
CA ASN A 406 5.92 38.84 21.30
C ASN A 406 6.15 37.41 20.81
N SER A 407 6.65 37.21 19.58
CA SER A 407 6.94 35.88 19.03
C SER A 407 8.19 35.23 19.64
N PHE A 408 9.17 36.04 20.05
CA PHE A 408 10.49 35.57 20.48
C PHE A 408 10.98 36.28 21.75
N SER A 409 11.32 35.51 22.78
CA SER A 409 11.80 36.05 24.06
C SER A 409 13.31 36.22 24.14
N ALA A 410 14.07 35.63 23.22
CA ALA A 410 15.54 35.63 23.26
C ALA A 410 16.16 35.57 21.86
N GLY A 411 17.44 35.97 21.79
CA GLY A 411 18.26 35.98 20.57
C GLY A 411 18.32 34.63 19.86
N GLY A 412 18.08 34.60 18.55
CA GLY A 412 18.39 33.44 17.70
C GLY A 412 17.42 32.27 17.80
N GLN A 413 16.20 32.49 18.31
CA GLN A 413 15.13 31.49 18.32
C GLN A 413 14.63 31.22 16.90
N THR A 414 14.24 29.97 16.62
CA THR A 414 14.05 29.49 15.24
C THR A 414 12.62 29.03 14.99
N VAL A 415 12.03 29.50 13.89
CA VAL A 415 10.83 28.92 13.28
C VAL A 415 11.28 27.95 12.21
N THR A 416 10.92 26.67 12.35
CA THR A 416 11.36 25.61 11.43
C THR A 416 10.19 25.13 10.57
N VAL A 417 10.29 25.29 9.25
CA VAL A 417 9.38 24.60 8.31
C VAL A 417 9.75 23.12 8.27
N ASP A 418 8.92 22.30 8.90
CA ASP A 418 9.15 20.87 9.12
C ASP A 418 8.23 19.94 8.29
N VAL A 419 7.49 20.53 7.36
CA VAL A 419 6.56 19.84 6.44
C VAL A 419 7.00 20.02 5.00
N SER A 420 6.65 19.06 4.12
CA SER A 420 6.98 19.11 2.70
C SER A 420 6.51 20.40 2.02
N THR A 421 5.39 20.98 2.48
CA THR A 421 4.85 22.24 1.98
C THR A 421 4.16 22.99 3.11
N ALA A 422 4.74 24.11 3.53
CA ALA A 422 4.08 25.10 4.37
C ALA A 422 3.35 26.12 3.48
N VAL A 423 2.25 26.67 3.98
CA VAL A 423 1.41 27.61 3.23
C VAL A 423 0.95 28.76 4.11
N CYS A 424 0.78 29.95 3.53
CA CYS A 424 0.08 31.10 4.13
C CYS A 424 -0.41 32.04 3.03
N ASN A 425 -1.33 32.95 3.37
CA ASN A 425 -1.66 34.10 2.53
C ASN A 425 -0.52 35.13 2.60
N ASP A 426 -0.51 36.01 3.60
CA ASP A 426 0.60 36.93 3.84
C ASP A 426 1.57 36.39 4.89
N MET A 427 2.87 36.66 4.72
CA MET A 427 3.88 36.41 5.74
C MET A 427 4.54 37.72 6.17
N ILE A 428 4.34 38.09 7.44
CA ILE A 428 4.64 39.44 7.95
C ILE A 428 5.55 39.33 9.18
N TRP A 429 6.80 39.79 9.06
CA TRP A 429 7.79 39.83 10.15
C TRP A 429 7.90 41.20 10.82
N THR A 430 6.98 42.12 10.52
CA THR A 430 7.04 43.50 11.04
C THR A 430 7.00 43.52 12.57
N GLY A 431 8.00 44.15 13.18
CA GLY A 431 8.11 44.28 14.63
C GLY A 431 8.79 43.10 15.32
N ALA A 432 9.21 42.06 14.59
CA ALA A 432 10.02 40.99 15.17
C ALA A 432 11.32 41.56 15.78
N THR A 433 11.64 41.10 16.99
CA THR A 433 12.87 41.47 17.72
C THR A 433 13.68 40.23 18.05
N ASN A 434 14.88 40.39 18.61
CA ASN A 434 15.74 39.29 19.06
C ASN A 434 16.31 38.40 17.94
N THR A 435 16.55 38.95 16.74
CA THR A 435 17.24 38.26 15.64
C THR A 435 16.79 36.81 15.44
N PRO A 436 15.48 36.56 15.25
CA PRO A 436 14.96 35.21 15.08
C PRO A 436 15.42 34.62 13.76
N ASP A 437 15.42 33.30 13.64
CA ASP A 437 15.76 32.57 12.42
C ASP A 437 14.52 31.92 11.79
N PHE A 438 14.35 32.09 10.49
CA PHE A 438 13.37 31.32 9.71
C PHE A 438 14.11 30.28 8.87
N ALA A 439 13.93 29.01 9.20
CA ALA A 439 14.68 27.89 8.65
C ALA A 439 13.78 26.76 8.14
N THR A 440 14.39 25.77 7.50
CA THR A 440 13.72 24.53 7.07
C THR A 440 14.41 23.31 7.66
N SER A 441 13.66 22.25 7.98
CA SER A 441 14.22 20.97 8.44
C SER A 441 14.85 20.15 7.30
N SER A 442 14.43 20.40 6.06
CA SER A 442 14.91 19.73 4.86
C SER A 442 14.92 20.68 3.66
N THR A 443 15.89 20.52 2.77
CA THR A 443 15.97 21.32 1.53
C THR A 443 14.93 20.91 0.49
N SER A 444 14.19 19.82 0.72
CA SER A 444 13.04 19.40 -0.09
C SER A 444 11.72 20.02 0.35
N ASN A 445 11.68 20.70 1.51
CA ASN A 445 10.48 21.41 1.94
C ASN A 445 10.30 22.68 1.11
N SER A 446 9.05 23.08 0.94
CA SER A 446 8.70 24.33 0.26
C SER A 446 7.79 25.22 1.11
N LEU A 447 7.78 26.50 0.78
CA LEU A 447 6.86 27.48 1.33
C LEU A 447 6.07 28.13 0.19
N LYS A 448 4.74 28.07 0.27
CA LYS A 448 3.83 28.74 -0.66
C LYS A 448 3.18 29.95 0.00
N ILE A 449 3.30 31.10 -0.65
CA ILE A 449 2.75 32.38 -0.21
C ILE A 449 1.71 32.81 -1.24
N TYR A 450 0.45 32.89 -0.81
CA TYR A 450 -0.69 33.26 -1.66
C TYR A 450 -0.96 34.78 -1.68
N GLY A 451 -0.19 35.55 -0.91
CA GLY A 451 -0.22 37.00 -0.89
C GLY A 451 1.18 37.62 -0.88
N SER A 452 1.44 38.46 0.11
CA SER A 452 2.64 39.29 0.25
C SER A 452 3.66 38.71 1.25
N LEU A 453 4.94 39.04 1.04
CA LEU A 453 6.04 38.70 1.95
C LEU A 453 6.69 39.98 2.47
N THR A 454 6.79 40.12 3.79
CA THR A 454 7.49 41.23 4.44
C THR A 454 8.48 40.69 5.46
N LEU A 455 9.77 40.61 5.08
CA LEU A 455 10.87 40.34 5.99
C LEU A 455 11.34 41.62 6.70
N VAL A 456 12.15 41.47 7.75
CA VAL A 456 12.80 42.59 8.45
C VAL A 456 14.33 42.40 8.50
N PRO A 457 15.14 43.48 8.54
CA PRO A 457 16.60 43.33 8.63
C PRO A 457 17.07 42.66 9.92
N ALA A 458 16.26 42.74 10.99
CA ALA A 458 16.56 42.23 12.31
C ALA A 458 16.18 40.75 12.49
N MET A 459 16.29 39.94 11.44
CA MET A 459 16.09 38.48 11.48
C MET A 459 17.24 37.78 10.73
N THR A 460 17.32 36.46 10.88
CA THR A 460 18.09 35.57 10.02
C THR A 460 17.12 34.80 9.12
N PHE A 461 17.45 34.67 7.84
CA PHE A 461 16.63 33.95 6.87
C PHE A 461 17.44 32.77 6.31
N ASN A 462 17.34 31.61 6.96
CA ASN A 462 18.01 30.35 6.59
C ASN A 462 17.08 29.33 5.91
N PHE A 463 16.00 29.80 5.27
CA PHE A 463 15.08 28.93 4.55
C PHE A 463 15.69 28.41 3.24
N ASN A 464 16.22 27.19 3.28
CA ASN A 464 16.89 26.52 2.16
C ASN A 464 15.95 25.66 1.28
N GLY A 465 14.65 25.94 1.31
CA GLY A 465 13.63 25.27 0.51
C GLY A 465 13.25 26.09 -0.74
N ASP A 466 12.33 25.55 -1.56
CA ASP A 466 11.77 26.31 -2.69
C ASP A 466 10.68 27.27 -2.21
N LEU A 467 10.65 28.48 -2.78
CA LEU A 467 9.60 29.47 -2.53
C LEU A 467 8.64 29.54 -3.71
N TYR A 468 7.35 29.47 -3.41
CA TYR A 468 6.29 29.60 -4.40
C TYR A 468 5.42 30.81 -4.06
N PHE A 469 5.27 31.70 -5.02
CA PHE A 469 4.32 32.81 -4.97
C PHE A 469 3.13 32.47 -5.87
N GLU A 470 1.97 32.23 -5.24
CA GLU A 470 0.78 31.63 -5.88
C GLU A 470 -0.48 32.50 -5.82
N ALA A 471 -0.36 33.78 -5.44
CA ALA A 471 -1.45 34.74 -5.47
C ALA A 471 -2.20 34.74 -6.81
N THR A 472 -3.52 34.80 -6.75
CA THR A 472 -4.39 34.89 -7.93
C THR A 472 -4.87 36.32 -8.18
N THR A 473 -4.33 37.28 -7.42
CA THR A 473 -4.66 38.71 -7.50
C THR A 473 -3.40 39.57 -7.65
N THR A 474 -3.55 40.72 -8.29
CA THR A 474 -2.48 41.72 -8.42
C THR A 474 -2.41 42.63 -7.20
N GLY A 475 -1.27 43.31 -7.04
CA GLY A 475 -1.06 44.27 -5.95
C GLY A 475 -0.33 43.70 -4.74
N GLN A 476 0.16 42.47 -4.83
CA GLN A 476 0.99 41.85 -3.80
C GLN A 476 2.37 42.51 -3.75
N THR A 477 3.01 42.42 -2.60
CA THR A 477 4.32 43.05 -2.36
C THR A 477 5.31 42.07 -1.78
N LEU A 478 6.58 42.24 -2.12
CA LEU A 478 7.68 41.43 -1.60
C LEU A 478 8.77 42.35 -1.06
N THR A 479 9.13 42.16 0.20
CA THR A 479 10.22 42.85 0.90
C THR A 479 11.16 41.81 1.48
N PHE A 480 12.38 41.74 0.97
CA PHE A 480 13.42 40.80 1.39
C PHE A 480 14.39 41.38 2.42
N ALA A 481 14.26 42.66 2.74
CA ALA A 481 15.00 43.37 3.78
C ALA A 481 16.53 43.28 3.66
N ASN A 482 17.05 43.23 2.42
CA ASN A 482 18.47 43.03 2.07
C ASN A 482 19.05 41.66 2.49
N HIS A 483 18.22 40.64 2.72
CA HIS A 483 18.70 39.28 2.90
C HIS A 483 19.17 38.68 1.58
N THR A 484 20.31 38.00 1.62
CA THR A 484 20.72 37.09 0.53
C THR A 484 20.00 35.77 0.72
N MET A 485 19.26 35.35 -0.30
CA MET A 485 18.52 34.09 -0.26
C MET A 485 19.50 32.91 -0.12
N PRO A 486 19.30 32.03 0.88
CA PRO A 486 20.22 30.95 1.17
C PRO A 486 19.97 29.76 0.24
N GLY A 487 21.01 28.93 0.08
CA GLY A 487 20.95 27.69 -0.71
C GLY A 487 21.44 27.85 -2.15
N SER A 488 22.00 26.76 -2.67
CA SER A 488 22.42 26.66 -4.08
C SER A 488 21.41 25.82 -4.86
N TYR A 489 21.07 26.26 -6.07
CA TYR A 489 20.19 25.53 -7.00
C TYR A 489 18.75 25.38 -6.48
N LYS A 490 18.23 26.42 -5.82
CA LYS A 490 16.83 26.51 -5.40
C LYS A 490 16.02 27.35 -6.36
N TYR A 491 14.70 27.29 -6.24
CA TYR A 491 13.80 28.00 -7.12
C TYR A 491 12.92 28.99 -6.36
N ILE A 492 12.73 30.17 -6.97
CA ILE A 492 11.63 31.07 -6.67
C ILE A 492 10.66 31.00 -7.84
N TYR A 493 9.46 30.52 -7.57
CA TYR A 493 8.40 30.35 -8.55
C TYR A 493 7.36 31.46 -8.40
N PHE A 494 6.93 32.02 -9.52
CA PHE A 494 5.75 32.86 -9.62
C PHE A 494 4.76 32.15 -10.54
N GLN A 495 3.74 31.52 -9.97
CA GLN A 495 2.86 30.60 -10.71
C GLN A 495 1.37 30.75 -10.36
N GLY A 496 1.03 31.81 -9.61
CA GLY A 496 -0.36 32.16 -9.34
C GLY A 496 -1.03 32.77 -10.56
N ALA A 497 -1.99 32.06 -11.15
CA ALA A 497 -2.72 32.54 -12.33
C ALA A 497 -3.48 33.84 -12.01
N GLY A 498 -3.12 34.94 -12.68
CA GLY A 498 -3.66 36.28 -12.43
C GLY A 498 -2.98 37.06 -11.29
N GLY A 499 -1.96 36.47 -10.66
CA GLY A 499 -1.14 37.09 -9.63
C GLY A 499 -0.24 38.21 -10.11
N GLY A 500 0.10 39.13 -9.22
CA GLY A 500 1.09 40.16 -9.50
C GLY A 500 1.76 40.69 -8.24
N TRP A 501 3.10 40.66 -8.24
CA TRP A 501 3.94 41.08 -7.13
C TRP A 501 4.82 42.27 -7.50
N THR A 502 5.00 43.20 -6.56
CA THR A 502 5.94 44.31 -6.66
C THR A 502 7.04 44.14 -5.63
N LEU A 503 8.30 44.06 -6.09
CA LEU A 503 9.46 44.13 -5.20
C LEU A 503 9.54 45.54 -4.58
N GLN A 504 9.62 45.60 -3.25
CA GLN A 504 9.78 46.85 -2.48
C GLN A 504 11.26 47.16 -2.22
N ASP A 505 12.13 46.16 -2.35
CA ASP A 505 13.58 46.27 -2.20
C ASP A 505 14.32 45.28 -3.12
N SER A 506 15.64 45.28 -3.05
CA SER A 506 16.48 44.40 -3.85
C SER A 506 16.38 42.94 -3.36
N LEU A 507 16.17 42.04 -4.31
CA LEU A 507 16.26 40.60 -4.11
C LEU A 507 17.67 40.13 -4.50
N ASP A 508 18.45 39.67 -3.53
CA ASP A 508 19.77 39.08 -3.74
C ASP A 508 19.69 37.56 -3.68
N ALA A 509 19.79 36.89 -4.84
CA ALA A 509 19.55 35.46 -4.98
C ALA A 509 20.53 34.83 -6.01
N PRO A 510 21.85 34.84 -5.73
CA PRO A 510 22.89 34.60 -6.74
C PRO A 510 22.96 33.17 -7.28
N LEU A 511 22.34 32.20 -6.60
CA LEU A 511 22.35 30.77 -6.95
C LEU A 511 20.94 30.18 -7.06
N ILE A 512 19.94 31.03 -7.28
CA ILE A 512 18.53 30.65 -7.37
C ILE A 512 18.02 30.83 -8.80
N TYR A 513 17.25 29.86 -9.26
CA TYR A 513 16.53 29.92 -10.53
C TYR A 513 15.19 30.63 -10.35
N PHE A 514 14.87 31.52 -11.29
CA PHE A 514 13.57 32.18 -11.37
C PHE A 514 12.73 31.54 -12.47
N GLU A 515 11.50 31.19 -12.13
CA GLU A 515 10.54 30.65 -13.08
C GLU A 515 9.20 31.38 -12.96
N LEU A 516 8.70 31.85 -14.10
CA LEU A 516 7.36 32.42 -14.26
C LEU A 516 6.56 31.41 -15.09
N VAL A 517 5.54 30.80 -14.48
CA VAL A 517 4.76 29.70 -15.07
C VAL A 517 3.36 30.17 -15.44
#